data_AF-A0A975GMV0-F1
#
_entry.id   AF-A0A975GMV0-F1
#
_cell.length_a   1.000
_cell.length_b   1.000
_cell.length_c   1.000
_cell.angle_alpha   90.00
_cell.angle_beta   90.00
_cell.angle_gamma   90.00
#
_symmetry.space_group_name_H-M   'P 1'
#
loop_
_entity.id
_entity.type
_entity.pdbx_description
1 polymer ?
#
loop_
_entity_poly.entity_id
_entity_poly.type
_entity_poly.pdbx_seq_one_letter_code
_entity_poly.pdbx_strand_id
1 'polypeptide(L)' 'MAEVEECIKQALEIIENFIKETTSKKPSQEEIASALKRYFVLKEIGEHIRLEREDPGSQT' A
#
# COMPACT_ATOMS: atom_id res chain seq x y z
N MET A 1 -22.07 0.75 -5.17
CA MET A 1 -20.71 0.36 -4.72
C MET A 1 -19.80 1.50 -5.14
N ALA A 2 -19.08 2.10 -4.20
CA ALA A 2 -18.18 3.20 -4.52
C ALA A 2 -17.10 2.69 -5.48
N GLU A 3 -16.90 3.39 -6.58
CA GLU A 3 -15.77 3.17 -7.48
C GLU A 3 -14.48 3.40 -6.67
N VAL A 4 -13.51 2.50 -6.82
CA VAL A 4 -12.20 2.68 -6.18
C VAL A 4 -11.49 3.81 -6.90
N GLU A 5 -11.07 4.83 -6.16
CA GLU A 5 -10.32 5.95 -6.72
C GLU A 5 -9.07 5.45 -7.47
N GLU A 6 -8.77 6.04 -8.63
CA GLU A 6 -7.66 5.60 -9.49
C GLU A 6 -6.31 5.59 -8.74
N CYS A 7 -6.10 6.51 -7.79
CA CYS A 7 -4.91 6.53 -6.93
C CYS A 7 -4.77 5.27 -6.07
N ILE A 8 -5.87 4.75 -5.52
CA ILE A 8 -5.89 3.51 -4.73
C ILE A 8 -5.64 2.31 -5.64
N LYS A 9 -6.22 2.31 -6.84
CA LYS A 9 -5.97 1.25 -7.82
C LYS A 9 -4.49 1.17 -8.22
N GLN A 10 -3.85 2.31 -8.48
CA GLN A 10 -2.41 2.37 -8.76
C GLN A 10 -1.58 1.84 -7.59
N ALA A 11 -1.93 2.18 -6.35
CA ALA A 11 -1.25 1.66 -5.16
C ALA A 11 -1.38 0.13 -5.06
N LEU A 12 -2.56 -0.43 -5.35
CA LEU A 12 -2.77 -1.88 -5.37
C LEU A 12 -1.94 -2.56 -6.47
N GLU A 13 -1.85 -1.98 -7.66
CA GLU A 13 -1.01 -2.50 -8.76
C GLU A 13 0.48 -2.52 -8.37
N ILE A 14 0.97 -1.48 -7.68
CA ILE A 14 2.35 -1.42 -7.16
C ILE A 14 2.59 -2.57 -6.15
N ILE A 15 1.66 -2.77 -5.21
CA ILE A 15 1.76 -3.86 -4.22
C ILE A 15 1.79 -5.22 -4.93
N GLU A 16 0.89 -5.46 -5.89
CA GLU A 16 0.84 -6.71 -6.66
C GLU A 16 2.17 -6.99 -7.38
N ASN A 17 2.71 -5.98 -8.08
CA ASN A 17 3.95 -6.11 -8.83
C ASN A 17 5.13 -6.37 -7.89
N PHE A 18 5.26 -5.62 -6.80
CA PHE A 18 6.30 -5.81 -5.81
C PHE A 18 6.30 -7.22 -5.23
N ILE A 19 5.13 -7.73 -4.82
CA ILE A 19 5.03 -9.09 -4.27
C ILE A 19 5.32 -10.14 -5.35
N LYS A 20 4.85 -9.94 -6.58
CA LYS A 20 5.15 -10.84 -7.70
C LYS A 20 6.65 -10.89 -8.00
N GLU A 21 7.33 -9.75 -8.01
CA GLU A 21 8.78 -9.67 -8.28
C GLU A 21 9.60 -10.32 -7.17
N THR A 22 9.22 -10.10 -5.91
CA THR A 22 9.98 -10.60 -4.75
C THR A 22 9.69 -12.06 -4.41
N THR A 23 8.50 -12.58 -4.74
CA THR A 23 8.08 -13.95 -4.39
C THR A 23 7.87 -14.87 -5.60
N SER A 24 8.00 -14.34 -6.82
CA SER A 24 7.64 -15.00 -8.09
C SER A 24 6.17 -15.44 -8.19
N LYS A 25 5.29 -14.96 -7.30
CA LYS A 25 3.86 -15.30 -7.26
C LYS A 25 3.02 -14.04 -7.13
N LYS A 26 2.00 -13.92 -7.98
CA LYS A 26 1.04 -12.81 -7.87
C LYS A 26 0.14 -13.05 -6.64
N PRO A 27 0.02 -12.08 -5.72
CA PRO A 27 -0.88 -12.22 -4.58
C PRO A 27 -2.35 -12.11 -5.00
N SER A 28 -3.25 -12.70 -4.21
CA SER A 28 -4.70 -12.49 -4.34
C SER A 28 -5.14 -11.18 -3.67
N GLN A 29 -6.32 -10.69 -4.05
CA GLN A 29 -6.91 -9.50 -3.41
C GLN A 29 -7.17 -9.73 -1.92
N GLU A 30 -7.57 -10.94 -1.53
CA GLU A 30 -7.79 -11.33 -0.14
C GLU A 30 -6.49 -11.33 0.68
N GLU A 31 -5.38 -11.77 0.08
CA GLU A 31 -4.06 -11.72 0.72
C GLU A 31 -3.62 -10.26 0.96
N ILE A 32 -3.76 -9.40 -0.06
CA ILE A 32 -3.46 -7.97 0.06
C ILE A 32 -4.34 -7.32 1.13
N ALA A 33 -5.65 -7.53 1.07
CA ALA A 33 -6.59 -6.96 2.03
C ALA A 33 -6.28 -7.44 3.47
N SER A 34 -5.93 -8.72 3.64
CA SER A 34 -5.51 -9.28 4.93
C SER A 34 -4.24 -8.63 5.45
N ALA A 35 -3.25 -8.41 4.58
CA ALA A 35 -2.00 -7.74 4.93
C ALA A 35 -2.20 -6.28 5.34
N LEU A 36 -2.97 -5.51 4.57
CA LEU A 36 -3.25 -4.09 4.84
C LEU A 36 -3.98 -3.86 6.19
N LYS A 37 -4.64 -4.88 6.74
CA LYS A 37 -5.29 -4.82 8.06
C LYS A 37 -4.37 -5.18 9.23
N ARG A 38 -3.13 -5.61 8.99
CA ARG A 38 -2.20 -6.01 10.05
C ARG A 38 -1.68 -4.77 10.79
N TYR A 39 -1.62 -4.85 12.12
CA TYR A 39 -1.24 -3.71 12.97
C TYR A 39 0.10 -3.08 12.57
N PHE A 40 1.12 -3.87 12.26
CA PHE A 40 2.41 -3.33 11.85
C PHE A 40 2.31 -2.55 10.53
N VAL A 41 1.53 -3.03 9.54
CA VAL A 41 1.31 -2.31 8.27
C VAL A 41 0.57 -1.00 8.53
N LEU A 42 -0.49 -1.03 9.33
CA LEU A 42 -1.25 0.17 9.72
C LEU A 42 -0.36 1.20 10.43
N LYS A 43 0.56 0.74 11.28
CA LYS A 43 1.53 1.59 11.96
C LYS A 43 2.45 2.29 10.97
N GLU A 44 3.06 1.56 10.04
CA GLU A 44 3.96 2.15 9.03
C GLU A 44 3.21 3.13 8.12
N ILE A 45 1.99 2.79 7.65
CA ILE A 45 1.16 3.72 6.87
C ILE A 45 0.89 5.01 7.66
N GLY A 46 0.56 4.89 8.96
CA GLY A 46 0.34 6.04 9.83
C GLY A 46 1.57 6.92 10.02
N GLU A 47 2.75 6.32 10.18
CA GLU A 47 4.02 7.05 10.29
C GLU A 47 4.37 7.77 8.98
N HIS A 48 4.22 7.11 7.82
CA HIS A 48 4.45 7.76 6.52
C HIS A 48 3.53 8.97 6.32
N ILE A 49 2.24 8.84 6.60
CA ILE A 49 1.28 9.96 6.52
C ILE A 49 1.66 11.09 7.48
N ARG A 50 2.15 10.76 8.68
CA ARG A 50 2.60 11.76 9.66
C ARG A 50 3.81 12.52 9.13
N LEU A 51 4.81 11.81 8.60
CA LEU A 51 6.00 12.41 8.01
C LEU A 51 5.66 13.33 6.83
N GLU A 52 4.78 12.91 5.92
CA GLU A 52 4.35 13.73 4.77
C GLU A 52 3.63 15.03 5.20
N ARG A 53 2.92 15.00 6.32
CA ARG A 53 2.27 16.19 6.89
C ARG A 53 3.25 17.13 7.58
N GLU A 54 4.29 16.58 8.20
CA GLU A 54 5.32 17.32 8.93
C GLU A 54 6.37 17.92 7.97
N ASP A 55 6.68 17.26 6.85
CA ASP A 55 7.61 17.73 5.82
C ASP A 55 7.13 17.37 4.39
N PRO A 56 6.37 18.27 3.74
CA PRO A 56 5.83 18.06 2.39
C PRO A 56 6.89 17.96 1.28
N GLY A 57 8.18 18.18 1.56
CA GLY A 57 9.25 18.29 0.56
C GLY A 57 10.25 17.12 0.54
N SER A 58 10.18 16.20 1.50
CA SER A 58 11.16 15.11 1.63
C SER A 58 10.75 13.85 0.85
N GLN A 59 10.70 13.95 -0.49
CA GLN A 59 10.68 12.77 -1.37
C GLN A 59 12.07 12.60 -1.99
N THR A 60 12.77 11.54 -1.60
CA THR A 60 13.89 10.95 -2.36
C THR A 60 13.47 9.59 -2.90
#